data_AF-A0A1G2CTZ2-F1
#
_entry.id   AF-A0A1G2CTZ2-F1
#
_cell.length_a   1.000
_cell.length_b   1.000
_cell.length_c   1.000
_cell.angle_alpha   90.00
_cell.angle_beta   90.00
_cell.angle_gamma   90.00
#
_symmetry.space_group_name_H-M   'P 1'
#
loop_
_entity.id
_entity.type
_entity.pdbx_description
1 polymer ?
#
loop_
_entity_poly.entity_id
_entity_poly.type
_entity_poly.pdbx_seq_one_letter_code
_entity_poly.pdbx_strand_id
1 'polypeptide(L)'
;MGKLITETPYSEITATMELLDSFGVSREDLTRFRKASWELKTRVAGLIIHGVSHSATISVDYNMPLKAMIVSGLYDWVNKNITEEHFPIAESGVANITVELVQFGRKILFDDAVAELRRRDLRPATLAELLAFGNAFPMEQCRYPIVALGSDAIVDRLRYVAFISKEGSDRVLDLESTFGYFFGNARFLAVCNKDL
;
A
#
# COMPACT_ATOMS: atom_id res chain seq x y z
N MET A 1 11.84 -30.02 20.62
CA MET A 1 12.76 -29.09 19.92
C MET A 1 12.60 -29.37 18.43
N GLY A 2 11.94 -28.45 17.72
CA GLY A 2 11.42 -28.70 16.36
C GLY A 2 12.46 -28.46 15.26
N LYS A 3 12.25 -29.15 14.13
CA LYS A 3 12.99 -29.22 12.86
C LYS A 3 13.83 -28.03 12.34
N LEU A 4 13.73 -26.82 12.91
CA LEU A 4 14.44 -25.63 12.42
C LEU A 4 15.97 -25.73 12.52
N ILE A 5 16.51 -26.35 13.58
CA ILE A 5 17.96 -26.37 13.82
C ILE A 5 18.70 -27.28 12.82
N THR A 6 18.00 -28.23 12.18
CA THR A 6 18.61 -29.17 11.23
C THR A 6 18.61 -28.68 9.78
N GLU A 7 17.84 -27.64 9.46
CA GLU A 7 17.60 -27.21 8.07
C GLU A 7 18.07 -25.78 7.77
N THR A 8 18.23 -24.91 8.78
CA THR A 8 18.68 -23.52 8.57
C THR A 8 20.22 -23.43 8.64
N PRO A 9 20.90 -22.91 7.59
CA PRO A 9 22.35 -22.69 7.62
C PRO A 9 22.78 -21.85 8.82
N TYR A 10 23.88 -22.24 9.47
CA TYR A 10 24.43 -21.53 10.64
C TYR A 10 24.71 -20.04 10.35
N SER A 11 25.08 -19.72 9.10
CA SER A 11 25.30 -18.35 8.62
C SER A 11 24.05 -17.49 8.68
N GLU A 12 22.86 -18.04 8.39
CA GLU A 12 21.60 -17.29 8.41
C GLU A 12 21.13 -17.00 9.84
N ILE A 13 21.32 -17.97 10.75
CA ILE A 13 21.02 -17.78 12.18
C ILE A 13 21.93 -16.68 12.75
N THR A 14 23.22 -16.72 12.41
CA THR A 14 24.20 -15.73 12.87
C THR A 14 23.86 -14.33 12.35
N ALA A 15 23.61 -14.19 11.04
CA ALA A 15 23.25 -12.90 10.44
C ALA A 15 21.95 -12.32 11.03
N THR A 16 20.96 -13.16 11.30
CA THR A 16 19.70 -12.74 11.93
C THR A 16 19.94 -12.26 13.36
N MET A 17 20.77 -12.97 14.14
CA MET A 17 21.10 -12.58 15.51
C MET A 17 21.94 -11.29 15.56
N GLU A 18 22.89 -11.10 14.64
CA GLU A 18 23.66 -9.86 14.51
C GLU A 18 22.76 -8.66 14.17
N LEU A 19 21.82 -8.84 13.24
CA LEU A 19 20.84 -7.82 12.91
C LEU A 19 20.01 -7.43 14.15
N LEU A 20 19.47 -8.41 14.87
CA LEU A 20 18.66 -8.17 16.07
C LEU A 20 19.46 -7.49 17.18
N ASP A 21 20.70 -7.90 17.39
CA ASP A 21 21.61 -7.30 18.37
C ASP A 21 21.93 -5.84 18.03
N SER A 22 22.05 -5.48 16.74
CA SER A 22 22.24 -4.09 16.31
C SER A 22 21.10 -3.15 16.72
N PHE A 23 19.90 -3.70 16.98
CA PHE A 23 18.73 -2.98 17.50
C PHE A 23 18.52 -3.17 19.01
N GLY A 24 19.48 -3.78 19.70
CA GLY A 24 19.43 -4.07 21.13
C GLY A 24 18.47 -5.20 21.52
N VAL A 25 18.04 -6.04 20.56
CA VAL A 25 17.16 -7.18 20.83
C VAL A 25 18.00 -8.37 21.28
N SER A 26 17.87 -8.74 22.55
CA SER A 26 18.62 -9.83 23.16
C SER A 26 17.93 -11.19 23.00
N ARG A 27 18.66 -12.27 23.32
CA ARG A 27 18.08 -13.62 23.42
C ARG A 27 16.97 -13.73 24.47
N GLU A 28 17.01 -12.91 25.51
CA GLU A 28 15.97 -12.89 26.54
C GLU A 28 14.66 -12.32 25.96
N ASP A 29 14.75 -11.27 25.14
CA ASP A 29 13.60 -10.68 24.45
C ASP A 29 12.95 -11.67 23.49
N LEU A 30 13.76 -12.43 22.74
CA LEU A 30 13.26 -13.51 21.88
C LEU A 30 12.59 -14.63 22.68
N THR A 31 13.09 -14.92 23.89
CA THR A 31 12.48 -15.90 24.79
C THR A 31 11.14 -15.40 25.32
N ARG A 32 11.03 -14.11 25.67
CA ARG A 32 9.77 -13.47 26.05
C ARG A 32 8.78 -13.48 24.89
N PHE A 33 9.22 -13.10 23.68
CA PHE A 33 8.41 -13.11 22.47
C PHE A 33 7.90 -14.52 22.11
N ARG A 34 8.72 -15.56 22.29
CA ARG A 34 8.30 -16.96 22.09
C ARG A 34 7.12 -17.35 23.00
N LYS A 35 7.02 -16.75 24.19
CA LYS A 35 5.93 -16.96 25.15
C LYS A 35 4.76 -15.98 24.97
N ALA A 36 4.85 -15.02 24.07
CA ALA A 36 3.79 -14.04 23.82
C ALA A 36 2.52 -14.68 23.26
N SER A 37 1.42 -13.91 23.32
CA SER A 37 0.12 -14.30 22.77
C SER A 37 0.20 -14.56 21.26
N TRP A 38 -0.76 -15.33 20.75
CA TRP A 38 -0.85 -15.60 19.31
C TRP A 38 -0.96 -14.31 18.51
N GLU A 39 -1.78 -13.37 18.97
CA GLU A 39 -2.02 -12.08 18.31
C GLU A 39 -0.73 -11.27 18.18
N LEU A 40 0.10 -11.20 19.24
CA LEU A 40 1.37 -10.48 19.17
C LEU A 40 2.35 -11.16 18.20
N LYS A 41 2.39 -12.50 18.19
CA LYS A 41 3.23 -13.25 17.25
C LYS A 41 2.81 -13.02 15.81
N THR A 42 1.50 -13.04 15.54
CA THR A 42 0.95 -12.74 14.21
C THR A 42 1.28 -11.32 13.78
N ARG A 43 1.19 -10.33 14.69
CA ARG A 43 1.57 -8.93 14.38
C ARG A 43 3.04 -8.78 14.03
N VAL A 44 3.93 -9.35 14.84
CA VAL A 44 5.39 -9.27 14.59
C VAL A 44 5.78 -10.06 13.35
N ALA A 45 5.21 -11.24 13.13
CA ALA A 45 5.40 -11.99 11.88
C ALA A 45 4.92 -11.17 10.68
N GLY A 46 3.78 -10.49 10.80
CA GLY A 46 3.30 -9.51 9.84
C GLY A 46 4.37 -8.46 9.56
N LEU A 47 4.88 -7.76 10.56
CA LEU A 47 5.93 -6.75 10.38
C LEU A 47 7.20 -7.28 9.68
N ILE A 48 7.61 -8.51 9.98
CA ILE A 48 8.79 -9.14 9.38
C ILE A 48 8.53 -9.52 7.91
N ILE A 49 7.36 -10.10 7.62
CA ILE A 49 7.00 -10.60 6.28
C ILE A 49 6.55 -9.45 5.35
N HIS A 50 5.90 -8.45 5.92
CA HIS A 50 5.13 -7.43 5.22
C HIS A 50 5.70 -6.01 5.37
N GLY A 51 6.64 -5.79 6.28
CA GLY A 51 7.18 -4.47 6.62
C GLY A 51 6.29 -3.67 7.57
N VAL A 52 6.74 -2.46 7.94
CA VAL A 52 5.92 -1.47 8.66
C VAL A 52 4.93 -0.85 7.69
N SER A 53 3.63 -1.11 7.87
CA SER A 53 2.59 -0.33 7.20
C SER A 53 2.34 0.96 7.98
N HIS A 54 2.29 2.09 7.27
CA HIS A 54 1.85 3.35 7.85
C HIS A 54 0.34 3.44 7.64
N SER A 55 -0.42 3.31 8.72
CA SER A 55 -1.87 3.46 8.70
C SER A 55 -2.27 4.91 9.00
N ALA A 56 -3.24 5.45 8.27
CA ALA A 56 -3.83 6.76 8.54
C ALA A 56 -5.34 6.71 8.34
N THR A 57 -6.09 7.53 9.06
CA THR A 57 -7.51 7.73 8.79
C THR A 57 -7.67 8.92 7.86
N ILE A 58 -8.45 8.75 6.79
CA ILE A 58 -8.81 9.82 5.86
C ILE A 58 -10.33 9.91 5.73
N SER A 59 -10.82 11.12 5.47
CA SER A 59 -12.22 11.37 5.12
C SER A 59 -12.35 11.39 3.60
N VAL A 60 -13.28 10.58 3.07
CA VAL A 60 -13.59 10.50 1.63
C VAL A 60 -15.04 10.92 1.45
N ASP A 61 -15.25 11.98 0.67
CA ASP A 61 -16.60 12.42 0.28
C ASP A 61 -16.92 11.89 -1.12
N TYR A 62 -17.60 10.74 -1.18
CA TYR A 62 -17.98 10.10 -2.45
C TYR A 62 -19.08 10.84 -3.20
N ASN A 63 -19.72 11.84 -2.58
CA ASN A 63 -20.65 12.73 -3.29
C ASN A 63 -19.93 13.84 -4.05
N MET A 64 -18.63 14.02 -3.81
CA MET A 64 -17.84 15.00 -4.52
C MET A 64 -17.61 14.53 -5.97
N PRO A 65 -17.92 15.35 -6.99
CA PRO A 65 -17.62 15.00 -8.38
C PRO A 65 -16.13 14.75 -8.57
N LEU A 66 -15.75 13.82 -9.44
CA LEU A 66 -14.34 13.43 -9.63
C LEU A 66 -13.45 14.64 -9.95
N LYS A 67 -13.94 15.55 -10.78
CA LYS A 67 -13.23 16.79 -11.13
C LYS A 67 -12.92 17.64 -9.90
N ALA A 68 -13.84 17.73 -8.94
CA ALA A 68 -13.62 18.49 -7.71
C ALA A 68 -12.58 17.80 -6.81
N MET A 69 -12.64 16.47 -6.69
CA MET A 69 -11.61 15.69 -5.97
C MET A 69 -10.20 15.91 -6.55
N ILE A 70 -10.08 15.93 -7.88
CA ILE A 70 -8.82 16.21 -8.58
C ILE A 70 -8.30 17.62 -8.27
N VAL A 71 -9.18 18.63 -8.34
CA VAL A 71 -8.82 20.02 -8.03
C VAL A 71 -8.35 20.17 -6.59
N SER A 72 -9.02 19.52 -5.62
CA SER A 72 -8.59 19.51 -4.23
C SER A 72 -7.20 18.91 -4.03
N GLY A 73 -6.82 17.94 -4.86
CA GLY A 73 -5.50 17.31 -4.80
C GLY A 73 -4.32 18.21 -5.19
N LEU A 74 -4.56 19.37 -5.82
CA LEU A 74 -3.51 20.32 -6.26
C LEU A 74 -2.38 19.65 -7.06
N TYR A 75 -2.75 18.85 -8.06
CA TYR A 75 -1.80 18.25 -9.01
C TYR A 75 -1.41 19.26 -10.08
N ASP A 76 -0.13 19.29 -10.43
CA ASP A 76 0.41 20.12 -11.51
C ASP A 76 0.12 19.51 -12.89
N TRP A 77 0.02 18.18 -12.94
CA TRP A 77 -0.36 17.43 -14.14
C TRP A 77 -1.38 16.35 -13.83
N VAL A 78 -2.38 16.21 -14.71
CA VAL A 78 -3.44 15.21 -14.60
C VAL A 78 -3.65 14.54 -15.96
N ASN A 79 -3.65 13.20 -15.97
CA ASN A 79 -3.92 12.45 -17.18
C ASN A 79 -5.37 12.68 -17.64
N LYS A 80 -5.54 13.12 -18.90
CA LYS A 80 -6.85 13.42 -19.50
C LYS A 80 -7.83 12.24 -19.53
N ASN A 81 -7.34 11.01 -19.42
CA ASN A 81 -8.16 9.80 -19.40
C ASN A 81 -8.72 9.49 -18.00
N ILE A 82 -8.38 10.28 -16.97
CA ILE A 82 -8.99 10.17 -15.65
C ILE A 82 -10.30 10.96 -15.66
N THR A 83 -11.37 10.28 -16.06
CA THR A 83 -12.72 10.81 -16.21
C THR A 83 -13.73 9.91 -15.48
N GLU A 84 -14.94 10.41 -15.20
CA GLU A 84 -16.01 9.61 -14.57
C GLU A 84 -16.51 8.47 -15.47
N GLU A 85 -16.32 8.59 -16.79
CA GLU A 85 -16.62 7.51 -17.74
C GLU A 85 -15.66 6.33 -17.57
N HIS A 86 -14.37 6.61 -17.38
CA HIS A 86 -13.35 5.58 -17.20
C HIS A 86 -13.26 5.09 -15.75
N PHE A 87 -13.47 5.99 -14.78
CA PHE A 87 -13.37 5.73 -13.35
C PHE A 87 -14.64 6.19 -12.65
N PRO A 88 -15.76 5.45 -12.81
CA PRO A 88 -16.99 5.77 -12.11
C PRO A 88 -16.82 5.60 -10.60
N ILE A 89 -17.35 6.55 -9.83
CA ILE A 89 -17.43 6.45 -8.37
C ILE A 89 -18.73 5.71 -8.04
N ALA A 90 -18.62 4.51 -7.48
CA ALA A 90 -19.78 3.65 -7.20
C ALA A 90 -20.38 3.90 -5.81
N GLU A 91 -19.55 4.35 -4.88
CA GLU A 91 -19.91 4.65 -3.51
C GLU A 91 -20.63 6.01 -3.40
N SER A 92 -21.26 6.25 -2.26
CA SER A 92 -21.96 7.51 -1.96
C SER A 92 -21.80 7.87 -0.50
N GLY A 93 -22.02 9.15 -0.15
CA GLY A 93 -21.87 9.64 1.22
C GLY A 93 -20.44 10.03 1.58
N VAL A 94 -20.24 10.33 2.86
CA VAL A 94 -18.92 10.66 3.43
C VAL A 94 -18.52 9.51 4.36
N ALA A 95 -17.30 8.98 4.19
CA ALA A 95 -16.76 7.93 5.03
C ALA A 95 -15.40 8.32 5.62
N ASN A 96 -15.17 7.98 6.88
CA ASN A 96 -13.83 7.95 7.46
C ASN A 96 -13.32 6.53 7.36
N ILE A 97 -12.23 6.34 6.62
CA ILE A 97 -11.64 5.02 6.38
C ILE A 97 -10.19 4.99 6.89
N THR A 98 -9.77 3.84 7.41
CA THR A 98 -8.35 3.59 7.69
C THR A 98 -7.68 3.05 6.44
N VAL A 99 -6.65 3.75 5.99
CA VAL A 99 -5.82 3.36 4.85
C VAL A 99 -4.42 2.99 5.29
N GLU A 100 -3.79 2.09 4.55
CA GLU A 100 -2.41 1.67 4.72
C GLU A 100 -1.62 1.88 3.43
N LEU A 101 -0.40 2.39 3.56
CA LEU A 101 0.58 2.34 2.47
C LEU A 101 1.39 1.05 2.58
N VAL A 102 1.26 0.20 1.56
CA VAL A 102 1.95 -1.08 1.46
C VAL A 102 3.08 -0.99 0.43
N GLN A 103 4.28 -1.41 0.83
CA GLN A 103 5.44 -1.53 -0.07
C GLN A 103 5.94 -2.98 -0.07
N PHE A 104 6.07 -3.59 -1.25
CA PHE A 104 6.48 -5.00 -1.38
C PHE A 104 8.00 -5.20 -1.49
N GLY A 105 8.76 -4.14 -1.78
CA GLY A 105 10.22 -4.19 -1.90
C GLY A 105 10.75 -4.99 -3.10
N ARG A 106 9.88 -5.41 -4.03
CA ARG A 106 10.23 -6.15 -5.25
C ARG A 106 9.27 -5.81 -6.38
N LYS A 107 9.66 -6.14 -7.61
CA LYS A 107 8.74 -6.09 -8.75
C LYS A 107 7.56 -7.02 -8.49
N ILE A 108 6.35 -6.55 -8.77
CA ILE A 108 5.13 -7.32 -8.53
C ILE A 108 4.13 -7.11 -9.68
N LEU A 109 3.41 -8.17 -10.04
CA LEU A 109 2.32 -8.11 -11.01
C LEU A 109 1.04 -7.58 -10.35
N PHE A 110 0.12 -7.07 -11.16
CA PHE A 110 -1.17 -6.56 -10.68
C PHE A 110 -1.94 -7.58 -9.83
N ASP A 111 -2.16 -8.79 -10.35
CA ASP A 111 -2.95 -9.80 -9.65
C ASP A 111 -2.26 -10.28 -8.37
N ASP A 112 -0.93 -10.37 -8.37
CA ASP A 112 -0.14 -10.73 -7.20
C ASP A 112 -0.21 -9.64 -6.11
N ALA A 113 -0.13 -8.37 -6.50
CA ALA A 113 -0.26 -7.24 -5.58
C ALA A 113 -1.64 -7.23 -4.92
N VAL A 114 -2.71 -7.38 -5.71
CA VAL A 114 -4.08 -7.48 -5.19
C VAL A 114 -4.23 -8.69 -4.26
N ALA A 115 -3.70 -9.86 -4.64
CA ALA A 115 -3.75 -11.06 -3.81
C ALA A 115 -3.00 -10.88 -2.49
N GLU A 116 -1.84 -10.22 -2.49
CA GLU A 116 -1.09 -9.94 -1.27
C GLU A 116 -1.77 -8.93 -0.35
N LEU A 117 -2.41 -7.89 -0.89
CA LEU A 117 -3.23 -6.97 -0.09
C LEU A 117 -4.37 -7.74 0.60
N ARG A 118 -5.09 -8.58 -0.15
CA ARG A 118 -6.17 -9.41 0.41
C ARG A 118 -5.70 -10.38 1.49
N ARG A 119 -4.51 -10.98 1.34
CA ARG A 119 -3.91 -11.84 2.37
C ARG A 119 -3.60 -11.10 3.67
N ARG A 120 -3.45 -9.77 3.61
CA ARG A 120 -3.25 -8.89 4.77
C ARG A 120 -4.57 -8.34 5.33
N ASP A 121 -5.73 -8.83 4.85
CA ASP A 121 -7.05 -8.30 5.19
C ASP A 121 -7.22 -6.81 4.82
N LEU A 122 -6.60 -6.44 3.69
CA LEU A 122 -6.71 -5.12 3.09
C LEU A 122 -7.38 -5.25 1.73
N ARG A 123 -8.33 -4.36 1.41
CA ARG A 123 -8.77 -4.19 0.02
C ARG A 123 -7.92 -3.13 -0.67
N PRO A 124 -7.69 -3.24 -1.98
CA PRO A 124 -7.10 -2.15 -2.73
C PRO A 124 -7.95 -0.87 -2.66
N ALA A 125 -7.29 0.28 -2.58
CA ALA A 125 -7.97 1.57 -2.58
C ALA A 125 -8.44 1.98 -3.98
N THR A 126 -9.56 2.68 -4.07
CA THR A 126 -10.15 3.24 -5.30
C THR A 126 -9.47 4.56 -5.70
N LEU A 127 -9.81 5.09 -6.88
CA LEU A 127 -9.34 6.42 -7.29
C LEU A 127 -9.81 7.51 -6.32
N ALA A 128 -11.07 7.49 -5.88
CA ALA A 128 -11.60 8.49 -4.94
C ALA A 128 -10.79 8.53 -3.63
N GLU A 129 -10.41 7.36 -3.13
CA GLU A 129 -9.62 7.20 -1.92
C GLU A 129 -8.16 7.65 -2.12
N LEU A 130 -7.60 7.40 -3.31
CA LEU A 130 -6.29 7.92 -3.70
C LEU A 130 -6.24 9.44 -3.72
N LEU A 131 -7.29 10.08 -4.25
CA LEU A 131 -7.41 11.54 -4.31
C LEU A 131 -7.58 12.14 -2.92
N ALA A 132 -8.43 11.54 -2.09
CA ALA A 132 -8.58 11.94 -0.69
C ALA A 132 -7.26 11.80 0.08
N PHE A 133 -6.52 10.71 -0.13
CA PHE A 133 -5.20 10.51 0.45
C PHE A 133 -4.18 11.54 -0.05
N GLY A 134 -4.13 11.80 -1.35
CA GLY A 134 -3.23 12.78 -1.96
C GLY A 134 -3.51 14.22 -1.51
N ASN A 135 -4.76 14.54 -1.19
CA ASN A 135 -5.13 15.81 -0.57
C ASN A 135 -4.72 15.87 0.91
N ALA A 136 -4.95 14.81 1.68
CA ALA A 136 -4.62 14.76 3.10
C ALA A 136 -3.10 14.71 3.38
N PHE A 137 -2.34 14.03 2.51
CA PHE A 137 -0.91 13.77 2.67
C PHE A 137 -0.13 14.09 1.38
N PRO A 138 -0.10 15.35 0.93
CA PRO A 138 0.45 15.72 -0.37
C PRO A 138 1.95 15.43 -0.52
N MET A 139 2.67 15.29 0.60
CA MET A 139 4.12 15.00 0.59
C MET A 139 4.44 13.50 0.52
N GLU A 140 3.49 12.59 0.75
CA GLU A 140 3.78 11.15 0.71
C GLU A 140 4.09 10.66 -0.72
N GLN A 141 3.40 11.20 -1.72
CA GLN A 141 3.67 10.90 -3.14
C GLN A 141 5.04 11.42 -3.62
N CYS A 142 5.65 12.36 -2.89
CA CYS A 142 6.99 12.89 -3.20
C CYS A 142 8.11 11.90 -2.81
N ARG A 143 7.81 10.93 -1.95
CA ARG A 143 8.78 9.92 -1.50
C ARG A 143 8.86 8.78 -2.50
N TYR A 144 7.70 8.27 -2.90
CA TYR A 144 7.53 7.17 -3.83
C TYR A 144 6.16 7.25 -4.53
N PRO A 145 6.01 6.73 -5.76
CA PRO A 145 4.71 6.60 -6.41
C PRO A 145 3.74 5.78 -5.56
N ILE A 146 2.47 6.22 -5.51
CA ILE A 146 1.39 5.58 -4.76
C ILE A 146 0.31 5.17 -5.75
N VAL A 147 0.06 3.86 -5.84
CA VAL A 147 -0.86 3.24 -6.80
C VAL A 147 -2.15 2.82 -6.08
N ALA A 148 -3.30 3.02 -6.74
CA ALA A 148 -4.62 2.57 -6.28
C ALA A 148 -5.16 1.48 -7.21
N LEU A 149 -5.14 0.22 -6.76
CA LEU A 149 -5.54 -0.94 -7.58
C LEU A 149 -7.04 -1.28 -7.47
N GLY A 150 -7.80 -0.54 -6.67
CA GLY A 150 -9.22 -0.79 -6.41
C GLY A 150 -10.17 -0.21 -7.45
N SER A 151 -9.64 0.57 -8.39
CA SER A 151 -10.37 1.03 -9.57
C SER A 151 -9.44 0.97 -10.78
N ASP A 152 -9.94 0.41 -11.88
CA ASP A 152 -9.22 0.30 -13.13
C ASP A 152 -10.11 0.68 -14.31
N ALA A 153 -9.46 1.10 -15.40
CA ALA A 153 -10.13 1.51 -16.62
C ALA A 153 -9.49 0.83 -17.83
N ILE A 154 -10.30 0.57 -18.86
CA ILE A 154 -9.80 0.16 -20.17
C ILE A 154 -9.67 1.41 -21.06
N VAL A 155 -8.44 1.75 -21.44
CA VAL A 155 -8.13 2.85 -22.35
C VAL A 155 -7.30 2.29 -23.50
N ASP A 156 -7.70 2.56 -24.74
CA ASP A 156 -7.00 2.05 -25.94
C ASP A 156 -6.67 0.54 -25.89
N ARG A 157 -7.61 -0.26 -25.36
CA ARG A 157 -7.53 -1.74 -25.19
C ARG A 157 -6.53 -2.21 -24.13
N LEU A 158 -5.96 -1.32 -23.35
CA LEU A 158 -5.09 -1.64 -22.23
C LEU A 158 -5.78 -1.29 -20.92
N ARG A 159 -5.49 -2.08 -19.88
CA ARG A 159 -6.03 -1.89 -18.53
C ARG A 159 -5.07 -1.00 -17.74
N TYR A 160 -5.61 0.02 -17.10
CA TYR A 160 -4.87 1.02 -16.34
C TYR A 160 -5.43 1.20 -14.95
N VAL A 161 -4.54 1.53 -14.02
CA VAL A 161 -4.86 1.98 -12.66
C VAL A 161 -4.31 3.37 -12.42
N ALA A 162 -4.93 4.11 -11.51
CA ALA A 162 -4.44 5.44 -11.16
C ALA A 162 -3.27 5.38 -10.18
N PHE A 163 -2.35 6.32 -10.32
CA PHE A 163 -1.30 6.56 -9.34
C PHE A 163 -1.04 8.07 -9.17
N ILE A 164 -0.48 8.42 -8.01
CA ILE A 164 0.06 9.74 -7.73
C ILE A 164 1.55 9.64 -7.49
N SER A 165 2.33 10.58 -8.01
CA SER A 165 3.77 10.62 -7.78
C SER A 165 4.32 12.05 -7.87
N LYS A 166 5.64 12.15 -7.92
CA LYS A 166 6.35 13.38 -8.22
C LYS A 166 7.26 13.14 -9.42
N GLU A 167 7.15 14.01 -10.42
CA GLU A 167 8.03 14.05 -11.59
C GLU A 167 8.72 15.41 -11.63
N GLY A 168 10.04 15.44 -11.43
CA GLY A 168 10.77 16.72 -11.32
C GLY A 168 10.30 17.52 -10.10
N SER A 169 9.71 18.70 -10.33
CA SER A 169 9.03 19.52 -9.31
C SER A 169 7.54 19.20 -9.14
N ASP A 170 6.97 18.47 -10.09
CA ASP A 170 5.54 18.47 -10.35
C ASP A 170 4.87 17.28 -9.69
N ARG A 171 3.70 17.53 -9.09
CA ARG A 171 2.81 16.51 -8.55
C ARG A 171 1.93 16.00 -9.68
N VAL A 172 2.03 14.71 -9.96
CA VAL A 172 1.31 14.10 -11.08
C VAL A 172 0.23 13.14 -10.57
N LEU A 173 -0.91 13.16 -11.24
CA LEU A 173 -1.96 12.15 -11.17
C LEU A 173 -2.06 11.49 -12.55
N ASP A 174 -1.63 10.23 -12.64
CA ASP A 174 -1.45 9.54 -13.92
C ASP A 174 -1.93 8.08 -13.88
N LEU A 175 -1.78 7.38 -15.00
CA LEU A 175 -2.21 6.02 -15.25
C LEU A 175 -1.01 5.11 -15.47
N GLU A 176 -1.01 3.97 -14.77
CA GLU A 176 -0.02 2.91 -14.95
C GLU A 176 -0.68 1.67 -15.56
N SER A 177 -0.01 1.04 -16.52
CA SER A 177 -0.53 -0.14 -17.22
C SER A 177 -0.44 -1.37 -16.31
N THR A 178 -1.53 -2.13 -16.22
CA THR A 178 -1.56 -3.37 -15.41
C THR A 178 -0.90 -4.57 -16.11
N PHE A 179 -0.48 -4.43 -17.37
CA PHE A 179 0.15 -5.51 -18.14
C PHE A 179 1.62 -5.74 -17.73
N GLY A 180 2.25 -4.74 -17.11
CA GLY A 180 3.64 -4.78 -16.67
C GLY A 180 3.83 -5.14 -15.20
N TYR A 181 5.05 -4.91 -14.72
CA TYR A 181 5.38 -4.99 -13.30
C TYR A 181 5.38 -3.60 -12.71
N PHE A 182 4.83 -3.46 -11.50
CA PHE A 182 5.10 -2.30 -10.67
C PHE A 182 6.52 -2.39 -10.11
N PHE A 183 7.24 -1.27 -10.06
CA PHE A 183 8.59 -1.22 -9.50
C PHE A 183 8.59 -1.45 -7.98
N GLY A 184 9.68 -2.01 -7.44
CA GLY A 184 9.76 -2.39 -6.02
C GLY A 184 9.74 -1.22 -5.02
N ASN A 185 9.92 0.00 -5.51
CA ASN A 185 9.78 1.22 -4.74
C ASN A 185 8.35 1.80 -4.77
N ALA A 186 7.45 1.27 -5.62
CA ALA A 186 6.05 1.68 -5.62
C ALA A 186 5.37 1.29 -4.30
N ARG A 187 4.48 2.16 -3.84
CA ARG A 187 3.58 1.93 -2.72
C ARG A 187 2.18 1.72 -3.24
N PHE A 188 1.40 0.94 -2.52
CA PHE A 188 0.02 0.62 -2.86
C PHE A 188 -0.86 1.12 -1.73
N LEU A 189 -1.81 1.99 -2.07
CA LEU A 189 -2.81 2.44 -1.12
C LEU A 189 -3.85 1.33 -0.97
N ALA A 190 -4.11 0.95 0.27
CA ALA A 190 -5.09 -0.08 0.61
C ALA A 190 -5.97 0.39 1.76
N VAL A 191 -7.19 -0.13 1.84
CA VAL A 191 -8.16 0.18 2.90
C VAL A 191 -8.29 -1.03 3.82
N CYS A 192 -8.29 -0.77 5.12
CA CYS A 192 -8.51 -1.80 6.13
C CYS A 192 -9.96 -2.29 6.09
N ASN A 193 -10.18 -3.59 5.96
CA ASN A 193 -11.52 -4.17 5.90
C ASN A 193 -12.33 -4.03 7.21
N LYS A 194 -11.72 -3.60 8.31
CA LYS A 194 -12.38 -3.47 9.62
C LYS A 194 -13.37 -2.30 9.71
N ASP A 195 -13.33 -1.40 8.75
CA ASP A 195 -14.16 -0.19 8.69
C ASP A 195 -15.32 -0.31 7.67
N LEU A 196 -15.50 -1.49 7.06
CA LEU A 196 -16.61 -1.86 6.17
C LEU A 196 -17.57 -2.84 6.85
#